data_AF-A0A9D2HK15-F1
#
_entry.id   AF-A0A9D2HK15-F1
#
_cell.length_a   1.000
_cell.length_b   1.000
_cell.length_c   1.000
_cell.angle_alpha   90.00
_cell.angle_beta   90.00
_cell.angle_gamma   90.00
#
_symmetry.space_group_name_H-M   'P 1'
#
loop_
_entity.id
_entity.type
_entity.pdbx_description
1 polymer ?
#
loop_
_entity_poly.entity_id
_entity_poly.type
_entity_poly.pdbx_seq_one_letter_code
_entity_poly.pdbx_strand_id
1 'polypeptide(L)'
;MLENYSIYLPQYSIGERIYEKIGEICDAYGRSAVIIGGKTAMEKAAGQIGKEASKGGIRITGLLWYGGECTFENVRSLIERTEVQEADMIFAVGGGKALDTGKCTAVKMGKPVFAFPTIASTCAACTSVSIMYEPDGRFKEPFFFDRPPAHTFIHAGIIAGAPQKYMWAGMGDTFAKYYEATVSSRGEELPHFYSLGIGMSRMCLDPILKYGKKAWEDNGRGKISYELEQVVLAVIVTTAIVSILVTKEHKIDYNTGMGHAVYYALTSLKHVEEEHMHGEVVALGILILLLTDGQEEEFNRLYAFHKEVGLPVRIGDIGVSEEELEEVLPKIAAMPDIRHNPYAVTEEMIRESFAKLEAMEF
;
A
#
# COMPACT_ATOMS: atom_id res chain seq x y z
N MET A 1 12.10 30.27 2.82
CA MET A 1 10.74 30.29 3.42
C MET A 1 9.88 29.36 2.60
N LEU A 2 9.08 28.51 3.23
CA LEU A 2 8.14 27.66 2.51
C LEU A 2 7.09 28.56 1.81
N GLU A 3 6.76 28.26 0.56
CA GLU A 3 5.62 28.86 -0.13
C GLU A 3 4.31 28.44 0.56
N ASN A 4 3.19 29.10 0.23
CA ASN A 4 1.88 28.70 0.73
C ASN A 4 1.61 27.23 0.35
N TYR A 5 1.41 26.36 1.34
CA TYR A 5 1.13 24.93 1.11
C TYR A 5 -0.06 24.45 1.93
N SER A 6 -0.67 23.34 1.49
CA SER A 6 -1.74 22.63 2.21
C SER A 6 -1.38 21.15 2.31
N ILE A 7 -1.72 20.54 3.45
CA ILE A 7 -1.65 19.09 3.67
C ILE A 7 -3.08 18.59 3.86
N TYR A 8 -3.48 17.58 3.10
CA TYR A 8 -4.78 16.93 3.24
C TYR A 8 -4.56 15.51 3.75
N LEU A 9 -4.99 15.23 4.97
CA LEU A 9 -4.87 13.91 5.57
C LEU A 9 -6.14 13.07 5.33
N PRO A 10 -6.03 11.74 5.36
CA PRO A 10 -7.16 10.86 5.08
C PRO A 10 -8.26 10.99 6.13
N GLN A 11 -9.51 10.95 5.69
CA GLN A 11 -10.68 10.72 6.55
C GLN A 11 -11.12 9.28 6.42
N TYR A 12 -11.35 8.60 7.53
CA TYR A 12 -11.70 7.19 7.52
C TYR A 12 -12.61 6.81 8.67
N SER A 13 -13.31 5.69 8.51
CA SER A 13 -14.04 5.03 9.56
C SER A 13 -13.84 3.52 9.43
N ILE A 14 -13.79 2.80 10.55
CA ILE A 14 -13.62 1.34 10.59
C ILE A 14 -14.73 0.67 11.42
N GLY A 15 -15.13 -0.53 11.03
CA GLY A 15 -15.98 -1.42 11.83
C GLY A 15 -16.87 -2.33 11.01
N GLU A 16 -17.62 -3.20 11.68
CA GLU A 16 -18.53 -4.18 11.06
C GLU A 16 -19.79 -3.57 10.44
N ARG A 17 -20.20 -2.40 10.93
CA ARG A 17 -21.41 -1.71 10.48
C ARG A 17 -21.09 -0.40 9.78
N ILE A 18 -19.85 -0.26 9.31
CA ILE A 18 -19.34 1.04 8.88
C ILE A 18 -20.04 1.58 7.64
N TYR A 19 -20.58 0.71 6.79
CA TYR A 19 -21.35 1.13 5.62
C TYR A 19 -22.70 1.77 5.99
N GLU A 20 -23.22 1.58 7.21
CA GLU A 20 -24.41 2.33 7.68
C GLU A 20 -24.15 3.85 7.70
N LYS A 21 -22.89 4.29 7.75
CA LYS A 21 -22.50 5.71 7.70
C LYS A 21 -22.42 6.29 6.28
N ILE A 22 -22.62 5.50 5.22
CA ILE A 22 -22.49 5.98 3.83
C ILE A 22 -23.41 7.17 3.57
N GLY A 23 -24.68 7.08 3.99
CA GLY A 23 -25.63 8.17 3.82
C GLY A 23 -25.15 9.46 4.48
N GLU A 24 -24.85 9.41 5.78
CA GLU A 24 -24.38 10.56 6.57
C GLU A 24 -23.14 11.23 5.97
N ILE A 25 -22.13 10.45 5.60
CA ILE A 25 -20.83 10.97 5.15
C ILE A 25 -20.88 11.48 3.70
N CYS A 26 -21.65 10.81 2.83
CA CYS A 26 -21.68 11.15 1.41
C CYS A 26 -22.77 12.20 1.06
N ASP A 27 -23.71 12.51 1.96
CA ASP A 27 -24.83 13.43 1.69
C ASP A 27 -24.39 14.82 1.21
N ALA A 28 -23.23 15.31 1.66
CA ALA A 28 -22.68 16.60 1.26
C ALA A 28 -22.09 16.63 -0.17
N TYR A 29 -21.91 15.47 -0.80
CA TYR A 29 -21.15 15.32 -2.05
C TYR A 29 -22.01 14.98 -3.27
N GLY A 30 -23.27 14.62 -3.07
CA GLY A 30 -24.20 14.36 -4.17
C GLY A 30 -25.36 13.45 -3.80
N ARG A 31 -26.10 13.01 -4.82
CA ARG A 31 -27.25 12.10 -4.67
C ARG A 31 -27.12 10.85 -5.55
N SER A 32 -26.02 10.70 -6.27
CA SER A 32 -25.74 9.54 -7.10
C SER A 32 -24.26 9.13 -7.06
N ALA A 33 -24.01 7.83 -7.13
CA ALA A 33 -22.66 7.27 -7.14
C ALA A 33 -22.55 6.12 -8.15
N VAL A 34 -21.40 5.99 -8.80
CA VAL A 34 -21.04 4.78 -9.56
C VAL A 34 -20.08 3.94 -8.73
N ILE A 35 -20.28 2.62 -8.71
CA ILE A 35 -19.34 1.70 -8.06
C ILE A 35 -18.37 1.19 -9.13
N ILE A 36 -17.08 1.43 -8.93
CA ILE A 36 -15.99 0.93 -9.78
C ILE A 36 -15.15 -0.01 -8.92
N GLY A 37 -14.96 -1.25 -9.35
CA GLY A 37 -14.21 -2.20 -8.54
C GLY A 37 -13.78 -3.49 -9.22
N GLY A 38 -13.06 -4.32 -8.47
CA GLY A 38 -12.73 -5.68 -8.89
C GLY A 38 -13.95 -6.61 -8.84
N LYS A 39 -13.98 -7.66 -9.67
CA LYS A 39 -15.13 -8.60 -9.72
C LYS A 39 -15.43 -9.20 -8.34
N THR A 40 -14.44 -9.81 -7.71
CA THR A 40 -14.57 -10.39 -6.36
C THR A 40 -14.90 -9.35 -5.30
N ALA A 41 -14.28 -8.17 -5.39
CA ALA A 41 -14.53 -7.08 -4.44
C ALA A 41 -15.98 -6.60 -4.49
N MET A 42 -16.52 -6.39 -5.70
CA MET A 42 -17.91 -6.00 -5.89
C MET A 42 -18.88 -7.11 -5.47
N GLU A 43 -18.57 -8.38 -5.75
CA GLU A 43 -19.36 -9.52 -5.26
C GLU A 43 -19.51 -9.49 -3.73
N LYS A 44 -18.44 -9.18 -3.00
CA LYS A 44 -18.44 -9.15 -1.53
C LYS A 44 -19.06 -7.88 -0.94
N ALA A 45 -18.86 -6.72 -1.56
CA ALA A 45 -19.17 -5.43 -0.94
C ALA A 45 -20.33 -4.65 -1.59
N ALA A 46 -20.52 -4.74 -2.91
CA ALA A 46 -21.39 -3.83 -3.65
C ALA A 46 -22.86 -3.92 -3.22
N GLY A 47 -23.34 -5.11 -2.84
CA GLY A 47 -24.71 -5.30 -2.34
C GLY A 47 -24.98 -4.51 -1.05
N GLN A 48 -24.06 -4.58 -0.08
CA GLN A 48 -24.19 -3.84 1.18
C GLN A 48 -23.98 -2.33 0.96
N ILE A 49 -22.99 -1.94 0.15
CA ILE A 49 -22.76 -0.54 -0.23
C ILE A 49 -24.03 0.05 -0.86
N GLY A 50 -24.61 -0.61 -1.86
CA GLY A 50 -25.81 -0.14 -2.56
C GLY A 50 -27.04 -0.05 -1.64
N LYS A 51 -27.22 -1.02 -0.74
CA LYS A 51 -28.31 -0.99 0.25
C LYS A 51 -28.19 0.21 1.19
N GLU A 52 -27.02 0.41 1.80
CA GLU A 52 -26.83 1.51 2.76
C GLU A 52 -26.77 2.88 2.07
N ALA A 53 -26.22 2.96 0.85
CA ALA A 53 -26.30 4.15 0.00
C ALA A 53 -27.77 4.52 -0.30
N SER A 54 -28.60 3.55 -0.69
CA SER A 54 -30.02 3.78 -0.99
C SER A 54 -30.80 4.26 0.23
N LYS A 55 -30.55 3.71 1.43
CA LYS A 55 -31.13 4.22 2.68
C LYS A 55 -30.74 5.68 2.95
N GLY A 56 -29.51 6.06 2.58
CA GLY A 56 -29.01 7.43 2.65
C GLY A 56 -29.47 8.35 1.52
N GLY A 57 -30.37 7.90 0.63
CA GLY A 57 -30.85 8.72 -0.49
C GLY A 57 -29.87 8.83 -1.66
N ILE A 58 -28.87 7.95 -1.75
CA ILE A 58 -27.86 7.93 -2.82
C ILE A 58 -28.20 6.82 -3.82
N ARG A 59 -28.44 7.22 -5.09
CA ARG A 59 -28.70 6.31 -6.21
C ARG A 59 -27.41 5.73 -6.77
N ILE A 60 -27.31 4.41 -6.87
CA ILE A 60 -26.20 3.77 -7.59
C ILE A 60 -26.50 3.77 -9.10
N THR A 61 -25.64 4.41 -9.91
CA THR A 61 -25.83 4.54 -11.37
C THR A 61 -25.37 3.30 -12.14
N GLY A 62 -24.43 2.54 -11.58
CA GLY A 62 -23.92 1.30 -12.18
C GLY A 62 -22.85 0.62 -11.34
N LEU A 63 -22.59 -0.64 -11.67
CA LEU A 63 -21.47 -1.43 -11.16
C LEU A 63 -20.51 -1.71 -12.32
N LEU A 64 -19.30 -1.18 -12.24
CA LEU A 64 -18.32 -1.23 -13.32
C LEU A 64 -17.06 -1.97 -12.88
N TRP A 65 -16.63 -2.93 -13.70
CA TRP A 65 -15.33 -3.55 -13.51
C TRP A 65 -14.22 -2.57 -13.93
N TYR A 66 -13.19 -2.44 -13.11
CA TYR A 66 -12.09 -1.49 -13.34
C TYR A 66 -11.18 -1.84 -14.53
N GLY A 67 -11.31 -3.02 -15.13
CA GLY A 67 -10.53 -3.46 -16.30
C GLY A 67 -9.33 -4.35 -15.99
N GLY A 68 -9.10 -4.72 -14.72
CA GLY A 68 -8.12 -5.74 -14.32
C GLY A 68 -6.72 -5.19 -14.03
N GLU A 69 -6.33 -4.12 -14.72
CA GLU A 69 -5.04 -3.43 -14.49
C GLU A 69 -5.25 -1.93 -14.29
N CYS A 70 -4.43 -1.30 -13.45
CA CYS A 70 -4.52 0.14 -13.21
C CYS A 70 -3.76 0.92 -14.30
N THR A 71 -4.40 1.08 -15.46
CA THR A 71 -3.83 1.74 -16.65
C THR A 71 -4.61 2.98 -17.05
N PHE A 72 -3.98 3.90 -17.78
CA PHE A 72 -4.68 5.07 -18.31
C PHE A 72 -5.75 4.71 -19.35
N GLU A 73 -5.56 3.60 -20.06
CA GLU A 73 -6.51 3.05 -21.03
C GLU A 73 -7.81 2.63 -20.33
N ASN A 74 -7.70 1.89 -19.23
CA ASN A 74 -8.86 1.48 -18.44
C ASN A 74 -9.55 2.69 -17.80
N VAL A 75 -8.78 3.66 -17.29
CA VAL A 75 -9.32 4.93 -16.78
C VAL A 75 -10.09 5.67 -17.87
N ARG A 76 -9.56 5.77 -19.10
CA ARG A 76 -10.25 6.42 -20.23
C ARG A 76 -11.54 5.70 -20.59
N SER A 77 -11.50 4.36 -20.65
CA SER A 77 -12.70 3.55 -20.92
C SER A 77 -13.79 3.78 -19.87
N LEU A 78 -13.42 3.90 -18.58
CA LEU A 78 -14.36 4.21 -17.50
C LEU A 78 -14.96 5.62 -17.62
N ILE A 79 -14.16 6.62 -17.98
CA ILE A 79 -14.62 8.01 -18.18
C ILE A 79 -15.71 8.11 -19.26
N GLU A 80 -15.65 7.25 -20.29
CA GLU A 80 -16.63 7.22 -21.39
C GLU A 80 -17.96 6.56 -21.00
N ARG A 81 -18.05 5.92 -19.83
CA ARG A 81 -19.26 5.24 -19.36
C ARG A 81 -20.33 6.24 -18.91
N THR A 82 -21.54 6.09 -19.42
CA THR A 82 -22.70 6.91 -19.02
C THR A 82 -22.94 6.86 -17.51
N GLU A 83 -22.77 5.69 -16.89
CA GLU A 83 -22.92 5.51 -15.45
C GLU A 83 -21.91 6.36 -14.64
N VAL A 84 -20.70 6.54 -15.16
CA VAL A 84 -19.67 7.41 -14.56
C VAL A 84 -19.98 8.87 -14.83
N GLN A 85 -20.43 9.22 -16.03
CA GLN A 85 -20.76 10.60 -16.40
C GLN A 85 -21.95 11.15 -15.60
N GLU A 86 -22.98 10.34 -15.37
CA GLU A 86 -24.19 10.72 -14.63
C GLU A 86 -24.03 10.75 -13.10
N ALA A 87 -23.06 10.02 -12.54
CA ALA A 87 -22.87 9.95 -11.09
C ALA A 87 -22.25 11.23 -10.52
N ASP A 88 -22.69 11.68 -9.36
CA ASP A 88 -22.03 12.79 -8.65
C ASP A 88 -20.70 12.35 -8.02
N MET A 89 -20.65 11.08 -7.59
CA MET A 89 -19.53 10.49 -6.82
C MET A 89 -19.03 9.20 -7.46
N ILE A 90 -17.77 8.84 -7.18
CA ILE A 90 -17.22 7.51 -7.48
C ILE A 90 -16.97 6.75 -6.18
N PHE A 91 -17.50 5.54 -6.10
CA PHE A 91 -17.21 4.57 -5.05
C PHE A 91 -16.19 3.56 -5.58
N ALA A 92 -14.94 3.70 -5.19
CA ALA A 92 -13.85 2.81 -5.58
C ALA A 92 -13.77 1.62 -4.62
N VAL A 93 -13.94 0.39 -5.12
CA VAL A 93 -14.12 -0.81 -4.29
C VAL A 93 -13.11 -1.90 -4.66
N GLY A 94 -12.27 -2.31 -3.72
CA GLY A 94 -11.38 -3.46 -3.91
C GLY A 94 -10.01 -3.35 -3.25
N GLY A 95 -9.02 -4.00 -3.88
CA GLY A 95 -7.61 -3.86 -3.53
C GLY A 95 -6.93 -2.72 -4.29
N GLY A 96 -5.60 -2.58 -4.13
CA GLY A 96 -4.82 -1.44 -4.61
C GLY A 96 -5.12 -1.00 -6.04
N LYS A 97 -5.00 -1.90 -7.03
CA LYS A 97 -5.24 -1.58 -8.45
C LYS A 97 -6.65 -1.04 -8.73
N ALA A 98 -7.68 -1.65 -8.14
CA ALA A 98 -9.06 -1.21 -8.31
C ALA A 98 -9.30 0.16 -7.64
N LEU A 99 -8.75 0.37 -6.44
CA LEU A 99 -8.82 1.63 -5.71
C LEU A 99 -8.12 2.75 -6.48
N ASP A 100 -6.91 2.49 -6.98
CA ASP A 100 -6.10 3.46 -7.73
C ASP A 100 -6.76 3.84 -9.06
N THR A 101 -7.37 2.87 -9.75
CA THR A 101 -8.13 3.15 -10.99
C THR A 101 -9.33 4.04 -10.68
N GLY A 102 -10.12 3.70 -9.66
CA GLY A 102 -11.28 4.51 -9.25
C GLY A 102 -10.91 5.93 -8.83
N LYS A 103 -9.83 6.10 -8.05
CA LYS A 103 -9.28 7.41 -7.68
C LYS A 103 -8.85 8.21 -8.93
N CYS A 104 -8.08 7.59 -9.83
CA CYS A 104 -7.60 8.25 -11.04
C CYS A 104 -8.75 8.68 -11.95
N THR A 105 -9.76 7.82 -12.15
CA THR A 105 -11.00 8.17 -12.87
C THR A 105 -11.70 9.36 -12.23
N ALA A 106 -11.84 9.39 -10.90
CA ALA A 106 -12.53 10.47 -10.21
C ALA A 106 -11.79 11.81 -10.31
N VAL A 107 -10.47 11.80 -10.12
CA VAL A 107 -9.63 12.99 -10.26
C VAL A 107 -9.73 13.55 -11.69
N LYS A 108 -9.64 12.70 -12.72
CA LYS A 108 -9.76 13.15 -14.12
C LYS A 108 -11.16 13.67 -14.48
N MET A 109 -12.19 13.22 -13.78
CA MET A 109 -13.57 13.69 -13.96
C MET A 109 -13.92 14.91 -13.08
N GLY A 110 -13.03 15.32 -12.17
CA GLY A 110 -13.33 16.35 -11.17
C GLY A 110 -14.42 15.95 -10.18
N LYS A 111 -14.54 14.64 -9.87
CA LYS A 111 -15.57 14.10 -8.98
C LYS A 111 -14.99 13.65 -7.63
N PRO A 112 -15.73 13.79 -6.52
CA PRO A 112 -15.34 13.20 -5.25
C PRO A 112 -15.28 11.67 -5.34
N VAL A 113 -14.26 11.09 -4.69
CA VAL A 113 -14.08 9.64 -4.60
C VAL A 113 -14.16 9.17 -3.15
N PHE A 114 -14.82 8.03 -2.95
CA PHE A 114 -14.91 7.33 -1.68
C PHE A 114 -14.31 5.94 -1.84
N ALA A 115 -13.47 5.54 -0.90
CA ALA A 115 -12.74 4.28 -0.98
C ALA A 115 -13.35 3.21 -0.07
N PHE A 116 -13.48 2.00 -0.60
CA PHE A 116 -14.02 0.83 0.07
C PHE A 116 -13.00 -0.32 -0.08
N PRO A 117 -11.93 -0.31 0.71
CA PRO A 117 -10.94 -1.38 0.66
C PRO A 117 -11.58 -2.71 1.08
N THR A 118 -11.34 -3.76 0.30
CA THR A 118 -11.81 -5.11 0.61
C THR A 118 -10.70 -6.04 1.09
N ILE A 119 -9.46 -5.56 1.07
CA ILE A 119 -8.26 -6.24 1.56
C ILE A 119 -7.34 -5.21 2.23
N ALA A 120 -6.50 -5.65 3.16
CA ALA A 120 -5.48 -4.83 3.80
C ALA A 120 -4.08 -5.23 3.30
N SER A 121 -3.79 -4.96 2.02
CA SER A 121 -2.50 -5.32 1.39
C SER A 121 -1.60 -4.14 1.07
N THR A 122 -2.16 -2.93 0.98
CA THR A 122 -1.43 -1.68 0.74
C THR A 122 -2.20 -0.50 1.34
N CYS A 123 -1.60 0.68 1.34
CA CYS A 123 -2.20 1.94 1.80
C CYS A 123 -3.07 2.67 0.76
N ALA A 124 -3.25 2.10 -0.43
CA ALA A 124 -3.89 2.77 -1.58
C ALA A 124 -5.27 3.38 -1.30
N ALA A 125 -6.03 2.81 -0.36
CA ALA A 125 -7.36 3.31 -0.03
C ALA A 125 -7.37 4.72 0.59
N CYS A 126 -6.25 5.19 1.13
CA CYS A 126 -6.17 6.46 1.85
C CYS A 126 -5.13 7.42 1.26
N THR A 127 -4.38 7.04 0.23
CA THR A 127 -3.31 7.90 -0.33
C THR A 127 -3.82 8.89 -1.39
N SER A 128 -3.03 9.95 -1.60
CA SER A 128 -3.21 10.94 -2.67
C SER A 128 -2.39 10.63 -3.94
N VAL A 129 -2.18 9.34 -4.22
CA VAL A 129 -1.45 8.85 -5.39
C VAL A 129 -2.13 7.59 -5.91
N SER A 130 -2.16 7.42 -7.23
CA SER A 130 -2.50 6.16 -7.89
C SER A 130 -1.26 5.60 -8.58
N ILE A 131 -0.93 4.33 -8.34
CA ILE A 131 0.17 3.68 -9.07
C ILE A 131 -0.34 3.20 -10.42
N MET A 132 0.25 3.72 -11.48
CA MET A 132 -0.14 3.41 -12.86
C MET A 132 0.80 2.34 -13.42
N TYR A 133 0.22 1.44 -14.20
CA TYR A 133 0.91 0.35 -14.87
C TYR A 133 0.71 0.45 -16.38
N GLU A 134 1.60 -0.20 -17.11
CA GLU A 134 1.41 -0.52 -18.51
C GLU A 134 0.39 -1.67 -18.66
N PRO A 135 -0.23 -1.86 -19.85
CA PRO A 135 -1.19 -2.96 -20.06
C PRO A 135 -0.62 -4.37 -19.84
N ASP A 136 0.70 -4.52 -19.91
CA ASP A 136 1.42 -5.77 -19.65
C ASP A 136 1.73 -5.99 -18.14
N GLY A 137 1.31 -5.07 -17.27
CA GLY A 137 1.47 -5.17 -15.82
C GLY A 137 2.74 -4.50 -15.28
N ARG A 138 3.65 -4.04 -16.13
CA ARG A 138 4.88 -3.36 -15.68
C ARG A 138 4.56 -2.00 -15.06
N PHE A 139 5.31 -1.63 -14.03
CA PHE A 139 5.21 -0.29 -13.43
C PHE A 139 5.42 0.80 -14.50
N LYS A 140 4.55 1.81 -14.51
CA LYS A 140 4.64 2.95 -15.41
C LYS A 140 5.10 4.20 -14.67
N GLU A 141 4.24 4.75 -13.82
CA GLU A 141 4.50 5.99 -13.09
C GLU A 141 3.50 6.18 -11.93
N PRO A 142 3.85 6.97 -10.90
CA PRO A 142 2.89 7.45 -9.92
C PRO A 142 2.07 8.63 -10.48
N PHE A 143 0.74 8.59 -10.31
CA PHE A 143 -0.16 9.69 -10.61
C PHE A 143 -0.58 10.40 -9.31
N PHE A 144 0.12 11.47 -8.95
CA PHE A 144 -0.14 12.26 -7.74
C PHE A 144 -1.30 13.25 -7.91
N PHE A 145 -2.03 13.49 -6.83
CA PHE A 145 -3.10 14.47 -6.76
C PHE A 145 -3.19 15.07 -5.34
N ASP A 146 -3.86 16.21 -5.18
CA ASP A 146 -3.75 17.00 -3.94
C ASP A 146 -4.45 16.37 -2.74
N ARG A 147 -5.59 15.71 -2.95
CA ARG A 147 -6.47 15.24 -1.88
C ARG A 147 -6.63 13.72 -1.93
N PRO A 148 -6.51 13.02 -0.79
CA PRO A 148 -6.87 11.61 -0.72
C PRO A 148 -8.39 11.45 -0.95
N PRO A 149 -8.93 10.21 -1.01
CA PRO A 149 -10.37 9.99 -1.03
C PRO A 149 -11.09 10.81 0.03
N ALA A 150 -12.27 11.33 -0.33
CA ALA A 150 -13.08 12.17 0.55
C ALA A 150 -13.39 11.45 1.87
N HIS A 151 -13.62 10.14 1.79
CA HIS A 151 -13.67 9.26 2.95
C HIS A 151 -13.34 7.80 2.57
N THR A 152 -12.73 7.07 3.50
CA THR A 152 -12.45 5.63 3.39
C THR A 152 -13.27 4.83 4.39
N PHE A 153 -14.09 3.89 3.88
CA PHE A 153 -14.93 3.01 4.69
C PHE A 153 -14.28 1.63 4.82
N ILE A 154 -13.66 1.38 5.97
CA ILE A 154 -12.90 0.17 6.25
C ILE A 154 -13.81 -0.86 6.94
N HIS A 155 -14.40 -1.77 6.15
CA HIS A 155 -15.30 -2.78 6.71
C HIS A 155 -14.52 -3.96 7.28
N ALA A 156 -14.40 -4.01 8.62
CA ALA A 156 -13.56 -4.98 9.32
C ALA A 156 -13.91 -6.44 8.96
N GLY A 157 -15.20 -6.79 8.85
CA GLY A 157 -15.62 -8.14 8.46
C GLY A 157 -15.29 -8.56 7.02
N ILE A 158 -15.28 -7.62 6.06
CA ILE A 158 -14.88 -7.93 4.68
C ILE A 158 -13.39 -8.22 4.64
N ILE A 159 -12.58 -7.40 5.33
CA ILE A 159 -11.13 -7.59 5.40
C ILE A 159 -10.78 -8.87 6.17
N ALA A 160 -11.43 -9.12 7.31
CA ALA A 160 -11.23 -10.34 8.09
C ALA A 160 -11.57 -11.61 7.29
N GLY A 161 -12.58 -11.55 6.42
CA GLY A 161 -12.96 -12.65 5.52
C GLY A 161 -12.14 -12.75 4.23
N ALA A 162 -11.19 -11.83 3.98
CA ALA A 162 -10.32 -11.87 2.82
C ALA A 162 -9.19 -12.90 3.00
N PRO A 163 -8.63 -13.46 1.90
CA PRO A 163 -7.48 -14.36 1.98
C PRO A 163 -6.32 -13.76 2.79
N GLN A 164 -5.85 -14.52 3.78
CA GLN A 164 -4.87 -14.10 4.78
C GLN A 164 -3.55 -13.57 4.17
N LYS A 165 -3.21 -14.07 2.98
CA LYS A 165 -2.03 -13.66 2.21
C LYS A 165 -1.98 -12.14 1.96
N TYR A 166 -3.14 -11.48 1.81
CA TYR A 166 -3.17 -10.04 1.55
C TYR A 166 -2.74 -9.22 2.78
N MET A 167 -3.21 -9.58 3.98
CA MET A 167 -2.75 -8.94 5.21
C MET A 167 -1.28 -9.23 5.47
N TRP A 168 -0.87 -10.48 5.25
CA TRP A 168 0.51 -10.90 5.40
C TRP A 168 1.48 -10.07 4.54
N ALA A 169 1.20 -9.93 3.24
CA ALA A 169 1.95 -9.04 2.37
C ALA A 169 1.84 -7.57 2.81
N GLY A 170 0.65 -7.12 3.23
CA GLY A 170 0.44 -5.76 3.71
C GLY A 170 1.29 -5.40 4.93
N MET A 171 1.52 -6.34 5.86
CA MET A 171 2.43 -6.14 6.99
C MET A 171 3.86 -5.87 6.50
N GLY A 172 4.32 -6.64 5.51
CA GLY A 172 5.63 -6.53 4.90
C GLY A 172 5.93 -5.14 4.31
N ASP A 173 5.00 -4.63 3.50
CA ASP A 173 5.10 -3.29 2.91
C ASP A 173 4.95 -2.17 3.97
N THR A 174 4.16 -2.40 5.01
CA THR A 174 3.88 -1.38 6.03
C THR A 174 5.13 -1.04 6.83
N PHE A 175 5.83 -2.03 7.40
CA PHE A 175 7.02 -1.71 8.21
C PHE A 175 8.17 -1.15 7.38
N ALA A 176 8.23 -1.45 6.08
CA ALA A 176 9.24 -0.89 5.15
C ALA A 176 9.22 0.63 5.19
N LYS A 177 8.02 1.22 5.30
CA LYS A 177 7.83 2.67 5.40
C LYS A 177 8.60 3.31 6.56
N TYR A 178 8.75 2.63 7.70
CA TYR A 178 9.53 3.12 8.83
C TYR A 178 11.03 3.13 8.50
N TYR A 179 11.55 1.97 8.10
CA TYR A 179 12.99 1.79 7.89
C TYR A 179 13.52 2.61 6.73
N GLU A 180 12.83 2.62 5.59
CA GLU A 180 13.26 3.40 4.44
C GLU A 180 13.21 4.90 4.73
N ALA A 181 12.11 5.40 5.31
CA ALA A 181 11.98 6.82 5.62
C ALA A 181 13.04 7.29 6.61
N THR A 182 13.31 6.50 7.67
CA THR A 182 14.28 6.88 8.72
C THR A 182 15.74 6.76 8.28
N VAL A 183 16.07 5.79 7.42
CA VAL A 183 17.41 5.69 6.85
C VAL A 183 17.63 6.84 5.87
N SER A 184 16.74 7.05 4.90
CA SER A 184 16.89 8.09 3.87
C SER A 184 16.91 9.50 4.45
N SER A 185 16.24 9.74 5.58
CA SER A 185 16.21 11.07 6.20
C SER A 185 17.31 11.34 7.23
N ARG A 186 18.22 10.37 7.45
CA ARG A 186 19.15 10.41 8.59
C ARG A 186 20.19 11.53 8.42
N GLY A 187 20.23 12.43 9.41
CA GLY A 187 21.19 13.53 9.44
C GLY A 187 20.73 14.78 8.67
N GLU A 188 19.52 14.78 8.13
CA GLU A 188 18.96 15.94 7.43
C GLU A 188 18.14 16.86 8.35
N GLU A 189 18.15 18.16 8.04
CA GLU A 189 17.22 19.13 8.61
C GLU A 189 15.99 19.26 7.72
N LEU A 190 14.88 18.67 8.14
CA LEU A 190 13.71 18.50 7.31
C LEU A 190 12.62 19.55 7.60
N PRO A 191 11.87 20.01 6.58
CA PRO A 191 10.67 20.80 6.79
C PRO A 191 9.63 20.03 7.61
N HIS A 192 8.68 20.78 8.19
CA HIS A 192 7.69 20.25 9.15
C HIS A 192 6.95 18.99 8.65
N PHE A 193 6.47 18.97 7.41
CA PHE A 193 5.69 17.84 6.90
C PHE A 193 6.51 16.55 6.76
N TYR A 194 7.77 16.64 6.30
CA TYR A 194 8.68 15.48 6.28
C TYR A 194 9.00 15.02 7.69
N SER A 195 9.38 15.94 8.59
CA SER A 195 9.64 15.62 10.00
C SER A 195 8.45 14.95 10.69
N LEU A 196 7.22 15.42 10.44
CA LEU A 196 6.00 14.82 10.96
C LEU A 196 5.78 13.41 10.39
N GLY A 197 5.94 13.23 9.08
CA GLY A 197 5.79 11.93 8.42
C GLY A 197 6.77 10.89 8.96
N ILE A 198 8.04 11.26 9.09
CA ILE A 198 9.09 10.39 9.65
C ILE A 198 8.86 10.11 11.13
N GLY A 199 8.45 11.11 11.93
CA GLY A 199 8.09 10.88 13.33
C GLY A 199 6.92 9.90 13.48
N MET A 200 5.95 9.96 12.58
CA MET A 200 4.79 9.04 12.56
C MET A 200 5.11 7.67 11.97
N SER A 201 6.15 7.52 11.14
CA SER A 201 6.44 6.26 10.44
C SER A 201 6.73 5.10 11.39
N ARG A 202 7.14 5.37 12.63
CA ARG A 202 7.28 4.34 13.68
C ARG A 202 5.96 3.60 13.96
N MET A 203 4.81 4.25 13.78
CA MET A 203 3.49 3.61 13.87
C MET A 203 3.18 2.66 12.70
N CYS A 204 4.03 2.60 11.67
CA CYS A 204 4.00 1.56 10.65
C CYS A 204 4.77 0.30 11.09
N LEU A 205 5.63 0.38 12.12
CA LEU A 205 6.38 -0.76 12.64
C LEU A 205 5.74 -1.34 13.92
N ASP A 206 5.55 -0.51 14.94
CA ASP A 206 5.24 -0.99 16.29
C ASP A 206 3.92 -1.78 16.37
N PRO A 207 2.81 -1.37 15.72
CA PRO A 207 1.58 -2.17 15.69
C PRO A 207 1.76 -3.51 14.95
N ILE A 208 2.57 -3.54 13.90
CA ILE A 208 2.82 -4.76 13.12
C ILE A 208 3.59 -5.77 13.97
N LEU A 209 4.67 -5.36 14.63
CA LEU A 209 5.43 -6.26 15.50
C LEU A 209 4.62 -6.70 16.73
N LYS A 210 3.79 -5.81 17.27
CA LYS A 210 3.01 -6.11 18.49
C LYS A 210 1.79 -6.99 18.24
N TYR A 211 1.06 -6.74 17.15
CA TYR A 211 -0.24 -7.37 16.90
C TYR A 211 -0.25 -8.27 15.66
N GLY A 212 0.76 -8.19 14.80
CA GLY A 212 0.82 -8.82 13.47
C GLY A 212 0.54 -10.31 13.47
N LYS A 213 1.23 -11.08 14.32
CA LYS A 213 1.04 -12.53 14.40
C LYS A 213 -0.40 -12.91 14.71
N LYS A 214 -0.98 -12.32 15.75
CA LYS A 214 -2.37 -12.61 16.14
C LYS A 214 -3.38 -12.10 15.11
N ALA A 215 -3.16 -10.91 14.55
CA ALA A 215 -3.98 -10.35 13.49
C ALA A 215 -4.01 -11.26 12.25
N TRP A 216 -2.84 -11.75 11.84
CA TRP A 216 -2.67 -12.70 10.76
C TRP A 216 -3.45 -13.98 11.05
N GLU A 217 -3.23 -14.63 12.20
CA GLU A 217 -3.98 -15.83 12.62
C GLU A 217 -5.51 -15.62 12.70
N ASP A 218 -5.95 -14.47 13.20
CA ASP A 218 -7.38 -14.10 13.26
C ASP A 218 -7.96 -13.92 11.85
N ASN A 219 -7.23 -13.28 10.92
CA ASN A 219 -7.63 -13.16 9.53
C ASN A 219 -7.74 -14.53 8.84
N GLY A 220 -6.81 -15.45 9.10
CA GLY A 220 -6.88 -16.84 8.63
C GLY A 220 -8.14 -17.59 9.10
N ARG A 221 -8.77 -17.13 10.19
CA ARG A 221 -10.02 -17.69 10.73
C ARG A 221 -11.27 -16.88 10.37
N GLY A 222 -11.16 -15.83 9.57
CA GLY A 222 -12.30 -14.95 9.28
C GLY A 222 -12.74 -14.11 10.49
N LYS A 223 -11.92 -13.98 11.53
CA LYS A 223 -12.32 -13.44 12.83
C LYS A 223 -11.93 -11.97 12.94
N ILE A 224 -12.88 -11.16 13.36
CA ILE A 224 -12.63 -9.76 13.72
C ILE A 224 -12.11 -9.72 15.16
N SER A 225 -10.98 -9.04 15.35
CA SER A 225 -10.36 -8.85 16.64
C SER A 225 -9.74 -7.46 16.73
N TYR A 226 -9.45 -7.04 17.95
CA TYR A 226 -8.74 -5.79 18.19
C TYR A 226 -7.39 -5.77 17.45
N GLU A 227 -6.64 -6.88 17.51
CA GLU A 227 -5.34 -7.00 16.84
C GLU A 227 -5.46 -6.87 15.32
N LEU A 228 -6.47 -7.52 14.72
CA LEU A 228 -6.77 -7.36 13.31
C LEU A 228 -7.04 -5.90 12.94
N GLU A 229 -7.89 -5.21 13.71
CA GLU A 229 -8.21 -3.81 13.46
C GLU A 229 -6.97 -2.91 13.58
N GLN A 230 -6.09 -3.16 14.56
CA GLN A 230 -4.85 -2.38 14.72
C GLN A 230 -3.91 -2.56 13.51
N VAL A 231 -3.77 -3.78 13.00
CA VAL A 231 -2.94 -4.04 11.80
C VAL A 231 -3.58 -3.43 10.56
N VAL A 232 -4.89 -3.54 10.40
CA VAL A 232 -5.62 -2.90 9.28
C VAL A 232 -5.44 -1.38 9.29
N LEU A 233 -5.53 -0.74 10.46
CA LEU A 233 -5.31 0.70 10.61
C LEU A 233 -3.86 1.08 10.29
N ALA A 234 -2.88 0.29 10.73
CA ALA A 234 -1.49 0.51 10.38
C ALA A 234 -1.28 0.44 8.85
N VAL A 235 -1.72 -0.64 8.22
CA VAL A 235 -1.55 -0.89 6.78
C VAL A 235 -2.25 0.16 5.92
N ILE A 236 -3.52 0.47 6.22
CA ILE A 236 -4.35 1.32 5.35
C ILE A 236 -4.18 2.80 5.69
N VAL A 237 -4.21 3.16 6.97
CA VAL A 237 -4.34 4.56 7.41
C VAL A 237 -2.99 5.16 7.75
N THR A 238 -2.25 4.55 8.68
CA THR A 238 -0.98 5.10 9.15
C THR A 238 0.01 5.22 8.00
N THR A 239 0.18 4.16 7.21
CA THR A 239 1.06 4.15 6.04
C THR A 239 0.64 5.21 5.03
N ALA A 240 -0.66 5.47 4.83
CA ALA A 240 -1.13 6.51 3.92
C ALA A 240 -0.83 7.92 4.45
N ILE A 241 -1.03 8.18 5.74
CA ILE A 241 -0.69 9.46 6.37
C ILE A 241 0.80 9.74 6.20
N VAL A 242 1.64 8.76 6.51
CA VAL A 242 3.09 8.86 6.34
C VAL A 242 3.41 9.15 4.88
N SER A 243 2.89 8.34 3.95
CA SER A 243 3.12 8.52 2.51
C SER A 243 2.75 9.92 2.02
N ILE A 244 1.58 10.44 2.37
CA ILE A 244 1.14 11.80 1.99
C ILE A 244 2.11 12.87 2.50
N LEU A 245 2.58 12.73 3.74
CA LEU A 245 3.51 13.67 4.36
C LEU A 245 4.88 13.61 3.68
N VAL A 246 5.39 12.39 3.42
CA VAL A 246 6.73 12.19 2.84
C VAL A 246 6.80 12.38 1.33
N THR A 247 5.66 12.42 0.63
CA THR A 247 5.60 12.69 -0.82
C THR A 247 4.95 14.04 -1.14
N LYS A 248 4.90 14.99 -0.20
CA LYS A 248 4.20 16.27 -0.40
C LYS A 248 4.74 17.08 -1.60
N GLU A 249 6.03 16.97 -1.89
CA GLU A 249 6.67 17.61 -3.04
C GLU A 249 6.72 16.70 -4.28
N HIS A 250 5.98 15.59 -4.26
CA HIS A 250 5.99 14.54 -5.30
C HIS A 250 7.38 13.93 -5.54
N LYS A 251 8.23 13.97 -4.52
CA LYS A 251 9.50 13.25 -4.45
C LYS A 251 9.30 11.93 -3.72
N ILE A 252 10.08 10.93 -4.11
CA ILE A 252 10.00 9.58 -3.55
C ILE A 252 11.03 9.33 -2.45
N ASP A 253 11.97 10.25 -2.26
CA ASP A 253 13.20 10.14 -1.45
C ASP A 253 13.01 9.53 -0.04
N TYR A 254 11.88 9.79 0.63
CA TYR A 254 11.56 9.25 1.96
C TYR A 254 10.35 8.30 1.98
N ASN A 255 9.82 7.94 0.81
CA ASN A 255 8.68 7.03 0.66
C ASN A 255 9.10 5.66 0.09
N THR A 256 10.30 5.56 -0.45
CA THR A 256 10.91 4.34 -1.00
C THR A 256 12.38 4.28 -0.55
N GLY A 257 13.00 3.12 -0.69
CA GLY A 257 14.39 2.89 -0.29
C GLY A 257 14.92 1.55 -0.77
N MET A 258 15.87 0.97 -0.03
CA MET A 258 16.52 -0.27 -0.42
C MET A 258 15.59 -1.48 -0.46
N GLY A 259 14.55 -1.53 0.39
CA GLY A 259 13.57 -2.61 0.35
C GLY A 259 12.84 -2.66 -0.99
N HIS A 260 12.40 -1.50 -1.47
CA HIS A 260 11.79 -1.35 -2.78
C HIS A 260 12.77 -1.52 -3.94
N ALA A 261 14.03 -1.08 -3.81
CA ALA A 261 15.06 -1.33 -4.81
C ALA A 261 15.29 -2.82 -5.05
N VAL A 262 15.36 -3.60 -3.96
CA VAL A 262 15.44 -5.07 -3.98
C VAL A 262 14.21 -5.66 -4.67
N TYR A 263 13.00 -5.22 -4.29
CA TYR A 263 11.76 -5.63 -4.94
C TYR A 263 11.78 -5.42 -6.46
N TYR A 264 12.04 -4.19 -6.93
CA TYR A 264 11.99 -3.88 -8.35
C TYR A 264 13.01 -4.68 -9.17
N ALA A 265 14.20 -4.92 -8.61
CA ALA A 265 15.22 -5.71 -9.27
C ALA A 265 14.81 -7.18 -9.37
N LEU A 266 14.29 -7.77 -8.28
CA LEU A 266 13.87 -9.16 -8.24
C LEU A 266 12.64 -9.42 -9.11
N THR A 267 11.69 -8.50 -9.21
CA THR A 267 10.54 -8.64 -10.12
C THR A 267 10.92 -8.58 -11.60
N SER A 268 12.18 -8.27 -11.95
CA SER A 268 12.66 -8.50 -13.33
C SER A 268 12.78 -9.99 -13.67
N LEU A 269 12.78 -10.87 -12.66
CA LEU A 269 12.63 -12.31 -12.78
C LEU A 269 11.13 -12.63 -12.81
N LYS A 270 10.67 -13.18 -13.94
CA LYS A 270 9.25 -13.38 -14.20
C LYS A 270 8.54 -14.25 -13.15
N HIS A 271 9.21 -15.28 -12.64
CA HIS A 271 8.63 -16.16 -11.62
C HIS A 271 8.39 -15.41 -10.30
N VAL A 272 9.26 -14.47 -9.93
CA VAL A 272 9.08 -13.65 -8.71
C VAL A 272 7.84 -12.77 -8.85
N GLU A 273 7.67 -12.11 -9.99
CA GLU A 273 6.49 -11.26 -10.26
C GLU A 273 5.18 -12.06 -10.27
N GLU A 274 5.20 -13.29 -10.79
CA GLU A 274 4.01 -14.14 -10.92
C GLU A 274 3.61 -14.86 -9.62
N GLU A 275 4.59 -15.25 -8.79
CA GLU A 275 4.37 -16.14 -7.65
C GLU A 275 4.36 -15.42 -6.30
N HIS A 276 5.06 -14.28 -6.17
CA HIS A 276 5.24 -13.57 -4.91
C HIS A 276 4.52 -12.23 -4.86
N MET A 277 4.10 -11.82 -3.66
CA MET A 277 3.43 -10.53 -3.48
C MET A 277 4.42 -9.39 -3.23
N HIS A 278 4.02 -8.16 -3.59
CA HIS A 278 4.83 -6.97 -3.40
C HIS A 278 5.44 -6.84 -1.99
N GLY A 279 4.60 -6.84 -0.96
CA GLY A 279 5.07 -6.65 0.41
C GLY A 279 5.84 -7.84 0.98
N GLU A 280 5.72 -9.03 0.39
CA GLU A 280 6.52 -10.21 0.76
C GLU A 280 7.99 -10.03 0.33
N VAL A 281 8.21 -9.57 -0.90
CA VAL A 281 9.56 -9.33 -1.42
C VAL A 281 10.16 -8.04 -0.85
N VAL A 282 9.35 -6.99 -0.65
CA VAL A 282 9.80 -5.77 0.05
C VAL A 282 10.26 -6.10 1.47
N ALA A 283 9.55 -6.96 2.18
CA ALA A 283 9.91 -7.41 3.53
C ALA A 283 11.32 -8.03 3.57
N LEU A 284 11.64 -8.92 2.62
CA LEU A 284 13.00 -9.46 2.45
C LEU A 284 14.02 -8.35 2.21
N GLY A 285 13.70 -7.40 1.34
CA GLY A 285 14.57 -6.25 1.06
C GLY A 285 14.86 -5.37 2.28
N ILE A 286 13.96 -5.31 3.27
CA ILE A 286 14.20 -4.59 4.52
C ILE A 286 15.20 -5.30 5.42
N LEU A 287 15.25 -6.64 5.41
CA LEU A 287 16.32 -7.37 6.09
C LEU A 287 17.69 -7.01 5.50
N ILE A 288 17.76 -6.90 4.17
CA ILE A 288 18.97 -6.47 3.46
C ILE A 288 19.32 -5.01 3.78
N LEU A 289 18.33 -4.11 3.84
CA LEU A 289 18.52 -2.73 4.27
C LEU A 289 19.17 -2.65 5.65
N LEU A 290 18.63 -3.38 6.63
CA LEU A 290 19.13 -3.34 8.01
C LEU A 290 20.55 -3.89 8.13
N LEU A 291 20.87 -4.97 7.42
CA LEU A 291 22.24 -5.51 7.37
C LEU A 291 23.21 -4.55 6.67
N THR A 292 22.78 -3.92 5.58
CA THR A 292 23.58 -2.96 4.82
C THR A 292 23.87 -1.69 5.63
N ASP A 293 22.90 -1.24 6.43
CA ASP A 293 23.01 -0.06 7.29
C ASP A 293 23.68 -0.36 8.65
N GLY A 294 23.91 -1.63 8.98
CA GLY A 294 24.54 -2.05 10.23
C GLY A 294 23.62 -2.00 11.46
N GLN A 295 22.30 -2.05 11.28
CA GLN A 295 21.31 -2.01 12.35
C GLN A 295 21.01 -3.42 12.91
N GLU A 296 22.00 -4.05 13.56
CA GLU A 296 21.90 -5.45 14.01
C GLU A 296 20.77 -5.74 15.00
N GLU A 297 20.47 -4.82 15.93
CA GLU A 297 19.40 -5.02 16.91
C GLU A 297 18.02 -5.05 16.25
N GLU A 298 17.73 -4.07 15.39
CA GLU A 298 16.47 -4.02 14.64
C GLU A 298 16.39 -5.15 13.60
N PHE A 299 17.51 -5.54 12.98
CA PHE A 299 17.58 -6.73 12.12
C PHE A 299 17.11 -7.96 12.89
N ASN A 300 17.70 -8.27 14.05
CA ASN A 300 17.34 -9.45 14.82
C ASN A 300 15.87 -9.44 15.26
N ARG A 301 15.36 -8.27 15.67
CA ARG A 301 13.95 -8.09 16.04
C ARG A 301 13.02 -8.35 14.87
N LEU A 302 13.33 -7.80 13.69
CA LEU A 302 12.50 -7.95 12.50
C LEU A 302 12.62 -9.35 11.90
N TYR A 303 13.81 -9.94 11.87
CA TYR A 303 14.06 -11.31 11.43
C TYR A 303 13.28 -12.33 12.27
N ALA A 304 13.27 -12.17 13.60
CA ALA A 304 12.44 -13.00 14.48
C ALA A 304 10.95 -12.90 14.14
N PHE A 305 10.45 -11.69 13.88
CA PHE A 305 9.06 -11.50 13.43
C PHE A 305 8.79 -12.18 12.08
N HIS A 306 9.72 -12.10 11.12
CA HIS A 306 9.57 -12.79 9.83
C HIS A 306 9.37 -14.29 10.03
N LYS A 307 10.20 -14.92 10.90
CA LYS A 307 10.05 -16.34 11.25
C LYS A 307 8.71 -16.64 11.91
N GLU A 308 8.20 -15.77 12.78
CA GLU A 308 6.93 -15.98 13.47
C GLU A 308 5.70 -15.95 12.57
N VAL A 309 5.72 -15.15 11.50
CA VAL A 309 4.58 -14.99 10.57
C VAL A 309 4.84 -15.58 9.18
N GLY A 310 5.97 -16.27 9.02
CA GLY A 310 6.36 -16.95 7.78
C GLY A 310 6.69 -16.01 6.62
N LEU A 311 7.16 -14.78 6.87
CA LEU A 311 7.75 -13.92 5.83
C LEU A 311 9.14 -14.46 5.41
N PRO A 312 9.61 -14.17 4.18
CA PRO A 312 10.89 -14.66 3.68
C PRO A 312 12.08 -14.24 4.56
N VAL A 313 12.96 -15.19 4.88
CA VAL A 313 14.17 -14.96 5.68
C VAL A 313 15.46 -15.33 4.97
N ARG A 314 15.36 -15.73 3.70
CA ARG A 314 16.45 -16.02 2.77
C ARG A 314 15.98 -15.84 1.33
N ILE A 315 16.90 -15.72 0.39
CA ILE A 315 16.59 -15.52 -1.03
C ILE A 315 15.83 -16.71 -1.63
N GLY A 316 16.17 -17.93 -1.20
CA GLY A 316 15.52 -19.15 -1.68
C GLY A 316 14.05 -19.30 -1.25
N ASP A 317 13.58 -18.56 -0.23
CA ASP A 317 12.17 -18.57 0.17
C ASP A 317 11.26 -17.93 -0.90
N ILE A 318 11.84 -17.10 -1.78
CA ILE A 318 11.15 -16.49 -2.92
C ILE A 318 11.52 -17.11 -4.27
N GLY A 319 12.05 -18.34 -4.25
CA GLY A 319 12.33 -19.12 -5.45
C GLY A 319 13.55 -18.67 -6.27
N VAL A 320 14.31 -17.69 -5.78
CA VAL A 320 15.46 -17.11 -6.51
C VAL A 320 16.74 -17.89 -6.19
N SER A 321 17.47 -18.30 -7.23
CA SER A 321 18.75 -19.00 -7.09
C SER A 321 19.92 -18.06 -6.79
N GLU A 322 21.06 -18.62 -6.38
CA GLU A 322 22.30 -17.84 -6.19
C GLU A 322 22.76 -17.20 -7.51
N GLU A 323 22.66 -17.92 -8.63
CA GLU A 323 23.00 -17.37 -9.95
C GLU A 323 22.07 -16.23 -10.37
N GLU A 324 20.77 -16.36 -10.13
CA GLU A 324 19.81 -15.28 -10.41
C GLU A 324 20.03 -14.07 -9.50
N LEU A 325 20.41 -14.30 -8.23
CA LEU A 325 20.80 -13.24 -7.30
C LEU A 325 21.99 -12.44 -7.86
N GLU A 326 23.03 -13.12 -8.34
CA GLU A 326 24.19 -12.49 -8.98
C GLU A 326 23.80 -11.59 -10.17
N GLU A 327 22.82 -12.02 -10.97
CA GLU A 327 22.33 -11.23 -12.11
C GLU A 327 21.55 -9.96 -11.70
N VAL A 328 20.92 -9.96 -10.52
CA VAL A 328 20.11 -8.82 -10.06
C VAL A 328 20.87 -7.84 -9.17
N LEU A 329 21.97 -8.25 -8.50
CA LEU A 329 22.77 -7.38 -7.63
C LEU A 329 23.15 -6.03 -8.28
N PRO A 330 23.67 -5.98 -9.53
CA PRO A 330 23.98 -4.72 -10.19
C PRO A 330 22.74 -3.86 -10.46
N LYS A 331 21.58 -4.49 -10.68
CA LYS A 331 20.31 -3.78 -10.90
C LYS A 331 19.86 -3.09 -9.61
N ILE A 332 19.97 -3.75 -8.45
CA ILE A 332 19.65 -3.17 -7.14
C ILE A 332 20.51 -1.93 -6.90
N ALA A 333 21.83 -2.04 -7.09
CA ALA A 333 22.79 -0.95 -6.90
C ALA A 333 22.58 0.24 -7.85
N ALA A 334 21.88 0.04 -8.98
CA ALA A 334 21.56 1.08 -9.95
C ALA A 334 20.21 1.78 -9.71
N MET A 335 19.38 1.28 -8.80
CA MET A 335 18.03 1.78 -8.59
C MET A 335 18.02 3.23 -8.10
N PRO A 336 17.09 4.08 -8.59
CA PRO A 336 16.91 5.44 -8.08
C PRO A 336 16.57 5.48 -6.59
N ASP A 337 15.88 4.46 -6.08
CA ASP A 337 15.33 4.37 -4.72
C ASP A 337 16.42 4.43 -3.62
N ILE A 338 17.66 4.03 -3.91
CA ILE A 338 18.77 4.05 -2.94
C ILE A 338 19.67 5.28 -3.05
N ARG A 339 19.37 6.22 -3.97
CA ARG A 339 20.22 7.40 -4.21
C ARG A 339 20.17 8.43 -3.08
N HIS A 340 19.09 8.45 -2.31
CA HIS A 340 18.88 9.37 -1.19
C HIS A 340 19.25 8.76 0.17
N ASN A 341 20.02 7.66 0.16
CA ASN A 341 20.57 7.12 1.41
C ASN A 341 21.68 8.05 1.95
N PRO A 342 21.94 8.04 3.27
CA PRO A 342 22.93 8.90 3.92
C PRO A 342 24.39 8.49 3.60
N TYR A 343 24.58 7.49 2.74
CA TYR A 343 25.85 6.99 2.23
C TYR A 343 25.63 6.35 0.86
N ALA A 344 26.70 6.23 0.07
CA ALA A 344 26.65 5.52 -1.20
C ALA A 344 26.48 4.01 -0.97
N VAL A 345 25.35 3.46 -1.40
CA VAL A 345 25.10 2.02 -1.40
C VAL A 345 25.82 1.40 -2.60
N THR A 346 26.69 0.43 -2.36
CA THR A 346 27.44 -0.28 -3.41
C THR A 346 26.94 -1.69 -3.61
N GLU A 347 27.23 -2.28 -4.77
CA GLU A 347 26.95 -3.70 -5.04
C GLU A 347 27.59 -4.62 -3.99
N GLU A 348 28.83 -4.33 -3.57
CA GLU A 348 29.54 -5.12 -2.56
C GLU A 348 28.82 -5.11 -1.21
N MET A 349 28.31 -3.96 -0.77
CA MET A 349 27.56 -3.88 0.49
C MET A 349 26.26 -4.70 0.45
N ILE A 350 25.58 -4.69 -0.70
CA ILE A 350 24.35 -5.47 -0.91
C ILE A 350 24.70 -6.98 -0.92
N ARG A 351 25.74 -7.36 -1.65
CA ARG A 351 26.28 -8.73 -1.74
C ARG A 351 26.65 -9.29 -0.37
N GLU A 352 27.43 -8.54 0.41
CA GLU A 352 27.78 -8.92 1.79
C GLU A 352 26.54 -9.10 2.67
N SER A 353 25.51 -8.26 2.48
CA SER A 353 24.28 -8.33 3.25
C SER A 353 23.45 -9.57 2.90
N PHE A 354 23.35 -9.94 1.63
CA PHE A 354 22.74 -11.21 1.24
C PHE A 354 23.54 -12.40 1.79
N ALA A 355 24.87 -12.39 1.68
CA ALA A 355 25.70 -13.46 2.24
C ALA A 355 25.53 -13.61 3.77
N LYS A 356 25.43 -12.49 4.50
CA LYS A 356 25.11 -12.50 5.94
C LYS A 356 23.73 -13.08 6.22
N LEU A 357 22.72 -12.72 5.43
CA LEU A 357 21.37 -13.27 5.58
C LEU A 357 21.34 -14.79 5.37
N GLU A 358 22.01 -15.28 4.32
CA GLU A 358 22.09 -16.71 4.00
C GLU A 358 22.88 -17.52 5.05
N ALA A 359 23.77 -16.87 5.81
CA ALA A 359 24.52 -17.49 6.90
C ALA A 359 23.73 -17.61 8.22
N MET A 360 22.51 -17.06 8.31
CA MET A 360 21.69 -17.12 9.52
C MET A 360 21.17 -18.54 9.76
N GLU A 361 21.27 -19.03 11.01
CA GLU A 361 20.74 -20.35 11.39
C GLU A 361 19.22 -20.31 11.64
N PHE A 362 18.52 -21.34 11.16
CA PHE A 362 17.05 -21.41 11.10
C PHE A 362 16.39 -21.78 12.43
#